data_AF-A0A821PHW6-F1
#
_entry.id   AF-A0A821PHW6-F1
#
_cell.length_a   1.000
_cell.length_b   1.000
_cell.length_c   1.000
_cell.angle_alpha   90.00
_cell.angle_beta   90.00
_cell.angle_gamma   90.00
#
_symmetry.space_group_name_H-M   'P 1'
#
loop_
_entity.id
_entity.type
_entity.pdbx_description
1 polymer ?
#
loop_
_entity_poly.entity_id
_entity_poly.type
_entity_poly.pdbx_seq_one_letter_code
_entity_poly.pdbx_strand_id
1 'polypeptide(L)'
;LGPAYKIGSAANLLYESAGGSDDWAKGVGQIKYVYTVELRPSDDMNDAHAHFAFMLPSTFIEPVGQETYVGVKEFLRSLITSRRQKSSSKNIYES
;
A
#
# COMPACT_ATOMS: atom_id res chain seq x y z
N LEU A 1 2.13 6.26 18.35
CA LEU A 1 2.68 6.07 16.98
C LEU A 1 2.02 4.82 16.40
N GLY A 2 1.58 4.85 15.14
CA GLY A 2 1.01 3.68 14.45
C GLY A 2 2.08 2.64 14.09
N PRO A 3 1.70 1.51 13.48
CA PRO A 3 2.64 0.47 13.09
C PRO A 3 3.48 0.94 11.91
N ALA A 4 4.72 0.46 11.82
CA ALA A 4 5.59 0.71 10.68
C ALA A 4 5.35 -0.36 9.61
N TYR A 5 4.94 0.06 8.40
CA TYR A 5 4.80 -0.83 7.24
C TYR A 5 6.11 -0.87 6.43
N LYS A 6 6.47 -2.06 5.93
CA LYS A 6 7.56 -2.24 4.95
C LYS A 6 7.06 -1.83 3.56
N ILE A 7 7.92 -1.22 2.74
CA ILE A 7 7.58 -0.75 1.38
C ILE A 7 8.59 -1.31 0.37
N GLY A 8 8.10 -1.91 -0.71
CA GLY A 8 8.90 -2.58 -1.73
C GLY A 8 8.02 -3.35 -2.72
N SER A 9 8.63 -3.99 -3.72
CA SER A 9 7.92 -4.94 -4.58
C SER A 9 7.55 -6.20 -3.78
N ALA A 10 6.44 -6.85 -4.14
CA ALA A 10 6.01 -8.10 -3.52
C ALA A 10 7.11 -9.17 -3.55
N ALA A 11 7.80 -9.32 -4.69
CA ALA A 11 8.93 -10.23 -4.85
C ALA A 11 10.08 -10.00 -3.86
N ASN A 12 10.34 -8.73 -3.51
CA ASN A 12 11.46 -8.37 -2.61
C ASN A 12 11.07 -8.43 -1.13
N LEU A 13 9.80 -8.18 -0.81
CA LEU A 13 9.34 -8.14 0.59
C LEU A 13 8.85 -9.49 1.10
N LEU A 14 8.24 -10.31 0.23
CA LEU A 14 7.63 -11.58 0.60
C LEU A 14 8.45 -12.72 0.00
N TYR A 15 8.28 -12.94 -1.30
CA TYR A 15 8.96 -13.95 -2.11
C TYR A 15 8.55 -13.77 -3.58
N GLU A 16 9.36 -14.28 -4.50
CA GLU A 16 9.00 -14.33 -5.91
C GLU A 16 7.73 -15.16 -6.11
N SER A 17 6.70 -14.53 -6.64
CA SER A 17 5.43 -15.16 -7.03
C SER A 17 4.96 -14.56 -8.34
N ALA A 18 4.18 -15.33 -9.11
CA ALA A 18 3.62 -14.91 -10.37
C ALA A 18 2.14 -15.31 -10.45
N GLY A 19 1.34 -14.49 -11.13
CA GLY A 19 -0.08 -14.74 -11.34
C GLY A 19 -0.98 -14.14 -10.27
N GLY A 20 -0.45 -13.20 -9.47
CA GLY A 20 -1.25 -12.39 -8.55
C GLY A 20 -2.24 -11.51 -9.29
N SER A 21 -3.28 -11.06 -8.60
CA SER A 21 -4.25 -10.12 -9.16
C SER A 21 -3.60 -8.77 -9.52
N ASP A 22 -2.57 -8.39 -8.78
CA ASP A 22 -1.71 -7.24 -9.03
C ASP A 22 -0.85 -7.42 -10.30
N ASP A 23 -0.26 -8.58 -10.53
CA ASP A 23 0.47 -8.89 -11.77
C ASP A 23 -0.43 -8.71 -12.99
N TRP A 24 -1.64 -9.25 -12.95
CA TRP A 24 -2.60 -9.12 -14.04
C TRP A 24 -3.05 -7.66 -14.22
N ALA A 25 -3.40 -6.97 -13.13
CA ALA A 25 -3.83 -5.57 -13.17
C ALA A 25 -2.75 -4.67 -13.77
N LYS A 26 -1.48 -4.97 -13.47
CA LYS A 26 -0.33 -4.22 -13.97
C LYS A 26 0.00 -4.57 -15.42
N GLY A 27 0.09 -5.86 -15.74
CA GLY A 27 0.55 -6.35 -17.03
C GLY A 27 -0.52 -6.30 -18.12
N VAL A 28 -1.71 -6.83 -17.85
CA VAL A 28 -2.82 -6.91 -18.81
C VAL A 28 -3.74 -5.70 -18.69
N GLY A 29 -4.14 -5.38 -17.46
CA GLY A 29 -5.02 -4.24 -17.18
C GLY A 29 -4.40 -2.87 -17.43
N GLN A 30 -3.08 -2.81 -17.62
CA GLN A 30 -2.30 -1.58 -17.85
C GLN A 30 -2.57 -0.49 -16.80
N ILE A 31 -2.95 -0.89 -15.58
CA ILE A 31 -3.26 0.05 -14.50
C ILE A 31 -1.95 0.65 -14.00
N LYS A 32 -1.89 1.98 -13.99
CA LYS A 32 -0.66 2.70 -13.66
C LYS A 32 -0.22 2.45 -12.21
N TYR A 33 -1.16 2.50 -11.29
CA TYR A 33 -0.93 2.42 -9.85
C TYR A 33 -1.58 1.14 -9.34
N VAL A 34 -0.76 0.14 -9.01
CA VAL A 34 -1.18 -1.17 -8.51
C VAL A 34 -0.36 -1.46 -7.27
N TYR A 35 -1.02 -1.80 -6.17
CA TYR A 35 -0.42 -2.03 -4.86
C TYR A 35 -1.17 -3.15 -4.14
N THR A 36 -0.43 -4.00 -3.46
CA THR A 36 -0.94 -5.00 -2.52
C THR A 36 -0.58 -4.54 -1.12
N VAL A 37 -1.56 -4.50 -0.21
CA VAL A 37 -1.37 -4.04 1.17
C VAL A 37 -1.66 -5.21 2.10
N GLU A 38 -0.62 -5.74 2.73
CA GLU A 38 -0.72 -6.75 3.78
C GLU A 38 -0.92 -6.05 5.13
N LEU A 39 -1.98 -6.42 5.85
CA LEU A 39 -2.38 -5.79 7.12
C LEU A 39 -1.65 -6.42 8.32
N ARG A 40 -1.95 -5.94 9.52
CA ARG A 40 -1.49 -6.53 10.78
C ARG A 40 -1.91 -8.02 10.92
N PRO A 41 -1.18 -8.81 11.73
CA PRO A 41 0.02 -8.44 12.48
C PRO A 41 1.27 -8.40 11.59
N SER A 42 2.38 -7.89 12.14
CA SER A 42 3.67 -7.91 11.44
C SER A 42 4.13 -9.35 11.18
N ASP A 43 4.83 -9.57 10.08
CA ASP A 43 5.57 -10.81 9.79
C ASP A 43 6.93 -10.87 10.52
N ASP A 44 7.36 -9.76 11.13
CA ASP A 44 8.55 -9.71 11.97
C ASP A 44 8.27 -10.43 13.30
N MET A 45 8.92 -11.57 13.50
CA MET A 45 8.78 -12.39 14.71
C MET A 45 9.29 -11.71 15.99
N ASN A 46 9.95 -10.55 15.88
CA ASN A 46 10.29 -9.71 17.03
C ASN A 46 9.13 -8.78 17.45
N ASP A 47 8.09 -8.64 16.62
CA ASP A 47 6.87 -7.92 16.98
C ASP A 47 6.02 -8.77 17.95
N ALA A 48 5.60 -8.14 19.05
CA ALA A 48 4.83 -8.82 20.09
C ALA A 48 3.49 -9.41 19.60
N HIS A 49 2.98 -8.96 18.45
CA HIS A 49 1.71 -9.39 17.88
C HIS A 49 1.85 -10.38 16.71
N ALA A 50 3.06 -10.66 16.22
CA ALA A 50 3.30 -11.53 15.07
C ALA A 50 2.69 -12.93 15.23
N HIS A 51 2.72 -13.46 16.45
CA HIS A 51 2.18 -14.78 16.80
C HIS A 51 0.67 -14.94 16.54
N PHE A 52 -0.08 -13.84 16.42
CA PHE A 52 -1.50 -13.93 16.11
C PHE A 52 -1.75 -14.42 14.68
N ALA A 53 -0.81 -14.23 13.75
CA ALA A 53 -0.94 -14.58 12.34
C ALA A 53 -2.32 -14.18 11.79
N PHE A 54 -3.07 -15.12 11.22
CA PHE A 54 -4.42 -14.88 10.68
C PHE A 54 -5.51 -14.70 11.77
N MET A 55 -5.22 -15.01 13.02
CA MET A 55 -6.16 -14.97 14.15
C MET A 55 -5.95 -13.72 15.02
N LEU A 56 -5.91 -12.55 14.38
CA LEU A 56 -5.75 -11.27 15.07
C LEU A 56 -6.98 -10.98 15.96
N PRO A 57 -6.80 -10.61 17.26
CA PRO A 57 -7.92 -10.35 18.15
C PRO A 57 -8.86 -9.25 17.64
N SER A 58 -10.16 -9.37 17.93
CA SER A 58 -11.18 -8.41 17.48
C SER A 58 -10.94 -6.97 17.93
N THR A 59 -10.17 -6.77 19.00
CA THR A 59 -9.72 -5.46 19.49
C THR A 59 -8.88 -4.69 18.46
N PHE A 60 -8.32 -5.36 17.45
CA PHE A 60 -7.56 -4.74 16.36
C PHE A 60 -8.41 -4.39 15.13
N ILE A 61 -9.69 -4.76 15.06
CA ILE A 61 -10.53 -4.49 13.88
C ILE A 61 -10.60 -2.98 13.59
N GLU A 62 -10.98 -2.19 14.60
CA GLU A 62 -11.08 -0.74 14.44
C GLU A 62 -9.71 -0.08 14.19
N PRO A 63 -8.63 -0.37 14.97
CA PRO A 63 -7.29 0.14 14.69
C PRO A 63 -6.81 -0.13 13.27
N VAL A 64 -6.92 -1.39 12.79
CA VAL A 64 -6.50 -1.77 11.43
C VAL A 64 -7.31 -1.01 10.38
N GLY A 65 -8.62 -0.87 10.58
CA GLY A 65 -9.49 -0.12 9.67
C GLY A 65 -9.09 1.35 9.58
N GLN A 66 -8.86 2.01 10.73
CA GLN A 66 -8.45 3.42 10.78
C GLN A 66 -7.09 3.65 10.13
N GLU A 67 -6.11 2.81 10.43
CA GLU A 67 -4.76 2.87 9.85
C GLU A 67 -4.79 2.71 8.34
N THR A 68 -5.51 1.69 7.85
CA THR A 68 -5.66 1.41 6.42
C THR A 68 -6.35 2.56 5.70
N TYR A 69 -7.42 3.09 6.29
CA TYR A 69 -8.16 4.21 5.72
C TYR A 69 -7.28 5.46 5.58
N VAL A 70 -6.52 5.81 6.62
CA VAL A 70 -5.59 6.95 6.57
C VAL A 70 -4.53 6.74 5.49
N GLY A 71 -3.96 5.53 5.39
CA GLY A 71 -2.98 5.19 4.35
C GLY A 71 -3.53 5.39 2.93
N VAL A 72 -4.70 4.83 2.64
CA VAL A 72 -5.36 4.97 1.32
C VAL A 72 -5.71 6.44 1.03
N LYS A 73 -6.27 7.15 2.02
CA LYS A 73 -6.64 8.56 1.87
C LYS A 73 -5.45 9.44 1.51
N GLU A 74 -4.33 9.28 2.19
CA GLU A 74 -3.14 10.10 1.94
C GLU A 74 -2.42 9.70 0.63
N PHE A 75 -2.46 8.43 0.25
CA PHE A 75 -2.05 8.00 -1.08
C PHE A 75 -2.85 8.70 -2.20
N LEU A 76 -4.18 8.69 -2.10
CA LEU A 76 -5.05 9.36 -3.08
C LEU A 76 -4.81 10.88 -3.11
N ARG A 77 -4.63 11.52 -1.94
CA ARG A 77 -4.29 12.94 -1.86
C ARG A 77 -2.97 13.25 -2.57
N SER A 78 -1.96 12.41 -2.37
CA SER A 78 -0.66 12.52 -3.05
C SER A 78 -0.82 12.45 -4.57
N LEU A 79 -1.58 11.48 -5.08
CA LEU A 79 -1.84 11.34 -6.53
C LEU A 79 -2.50 12.58 -7.14
N ILE A 80 -3.50 13.14 -6.46
CA ILE A 80 -4.20 14.36 -6.93
C ILE A 80 -3.23 15.54 -6.97
N THR A 81 -2.39 15.67 -5.94
CA THR A 81 -1.41 16.76 -5.82
C THR A 81 -0.34 16.65 -6.91
N SER A 82 0.23 15.46 -7.12
CA SER A 82 1.22 15.22 -8.18
C SER A 82 0.66 15.46 -9.58
N ARG A 83 -0.63 15.16 -9.81
CA ARG A 83 -1.30 15.45 -11.10
C ARG A 83 -1.41 16.96 -11.34
N ARG A 84 -1.78 17.73 -10.33
CA ARG A 84 -1.87 19.20 -10.40
C ARG A 84 -0.52 19.84 -10.72
N GLN A 85 0.55 19.39 -10.05
CA GLN A 85 1.91 19.86 -10.31
C GLN A 85 2.35 19.59 -11.75
N LYS A 86 2.16 18.37 -12.26
CA LYS A 86 2.49 18.04 -13.66
C LYS A 86 1.73 18.89 -14.68
N SER A 87 0.45 19.18 -14.42
CA SER A 87 -0.34 20.06 -15.29
C SER A 87 0.18 21.49 -15.28
N SER A 88 0.57 22.01 -14.11
CA SER A 88 1.12 23.36 -13.98
C SER A 88 2.48 23.49 -14.67
N SER A 89 3.35 22.48 -14.55
CA SER A 89 4.64 22.49 -15.24
C SER A 89 4.49 22.45 -16.75
N LYS A 90 3.57 21.62 -17.28
CA LYS A 90 3.33 21.53 -18.72
C LYS A 90 2.90 22.87 -19.35
N ASN A 91 2.03 23.61 -18.67
CA ASN A 91 1.57 24.93 -19.13
C ASN A 91 2.68 25.99 -19.20
N ILE A 92 3.77 25.85 -18.44
CA ILE A 92 4.90 26.81 -18.43
C ILE A 92 5.87 26.56 -19.60
N TYR A 93 5.90 25.34 -20.15
CA TYR A 93 6.78 25.00 -21.28
C TYR A 93 6.07 25.10 -22.64
N GLU A 94 4.75 25.30 -22.66
CA GLU A 94 3.93 25.45 -23.87
C GLU A 94 3.47 26.92 -24.09
N SER A 95 3.97 27.87 -23.28
CA SER A 95 3.67 29.32 -23.35
C SER A 95 4.83 30.14 -23.90
#